data_AF-A0A966T544-F1
#
_entry.id   AF-A0A966T544-F1
#
_cell.length_a   1.000
_cell.length_b   1.000
_cell.length_c   1.000
_cell.angle_alpha   90.00
_cell.angle_beta   90.00
_cell.angle_gamma   90.00
#
_symmetry.space_group_name_H-M   'P 1'
#
loop_
_entity.id
_entity.type
_entity.pdbx_description
1 polymer ?
#
loop_
_entity_poly.entity_id
_entity_poly.type
_entity_poly.pdbx_seq_one_letter_code
_entity_poly.pdbx_strand_id
1 'polypeptide(L)'
;MTPERKSGRAPLLEILRAPSVAAYISANILLYVGLSLQVTTLAKQVYDITKRELDLGWLGLAEFLPIALLVFVTGTVADRYNRKRISQFAMLGELASALLLAWYASTEPTGVFPIFVIAILYGSSRAFLAPSMRPIAAAIAPEGRLPQMIALYSTVWTSAGIIGPAASGFLYSASPVLAYLVGSALIGCAITSFSTVRVPPTKRAADDASGELRGVGSNERPTLRSAIEGLSYIRRTPILFAAIALDLFAVLFGGAVALLPVIAEERLGVGNIAYGWLRAAAGIGAGSVALLLAIRPLRRHVGKWLLVAVGVFGAGTSSVGSGECIHRSHE
;
A
#
# COMPACT_ATOMS: atom_id res chain seq x y z
N MET A 1 -23.69 -28.65 29.21
CA MET A 1 -23.05 -27.45 29.80
C MET A 1 -21.81 -27.11 29.01
N THR A 2 -21.98 -26.33 27.96
CA THR A 2 -20.87 -25.75 27.17
C THR A 2 -20.24 -24.63 28.00
N PRO A 3 -18.91 -24.59 28.19
CA PRO A 3 -18.29 -23.48 28.89
C PRO A 3 -18.47 -22.23 28.01
N GLU A 4 -19.12 -21.21 28.56
CA GLU A 4 -19.10 -19.86 28.00
C GLU A 4 -17.65 -19.47 27.69
N ARG A 5 -17.30 -19.39 26.41
CA ARG A 5 -16.09 -18.74 25.95
C ARG A 5 -16.22 -17.27 26.38
N LYS A 6 -15.61 -16.92 27.51
CA LYS A 6 -15.34 -15.53 27.90
C LYS A 6 -14.68 -14.85 26.70
N SER A 7 -15.48 -14.16 25.90
CA SER A 7 -15.05 -13.20 24.88
C SER A 7 -14.52 -11.94 25.56
N GLY A 8 -13.58 -12.13 26.50
CA GLY A 8 -12.82 -11.06 27.11
C GLY A 8 -11.78 -10.59 26.11
N ARG A 9 -11.67 -9.27 25.94
CA ARG A 9 -10.64 -8.62 25.15
C ARG A 9 -9.26 -9.09 25.62
N ALA A 10 -8.74 -10.16 25.05
CA ALA A 10 -7.35 -10.54 25.23
C ALA A 10 -6.47 -9.35 24.81
N PRO A 11 -5.48 -8.95 25.61
CA PRO A 11 -4.59 -7.85 25.26
C PRO A 11 -3.96 -8.11 23.90
N LEU A 12 -3.76 -7.07 23.07
CA LEU A 12 -3.04 -7.16 21.78
C LEU A 12 -1.69 -7.91 21.91
N LEU A 13 -1.04 -7.75 23.08
CA LEU A 13 0.18 -8.47 23.46
C LEU A 13 0.03 -9.99 23.43
N GLU A 14 -1.14 -10.54 23.74
CA GLU A 14 -1.40 -11.99 23.72
C GLU A 14 -1.48 -12.53 22.29
N ILE A 15 -1.97 -11.73 21.34
CA ILE A 15 -1.99 -12.07 19.91
C ILE A 15 -0.57 -12.08 19.35
N LEU A 16 0.27 -11.13 19.77
CA LEU A 16 1.67 -11.03 19.38
C LEU A 16 2.57 -12.12 19.99
N ARG A 17 2.09 -12.88 20.99
CA ARG A 17 2.86 -14.04 21.51
C ARG A 17 2.91 -15.21 20.55
N ALA A 18 1.99 -15.29 19.58
CA ALA A 18 2.05 -16.30 18.54
C ALA A 18 3.22 -15.98 17.57
N PRO A 19 4.24 -16.85 17.44
CA PRO A 19 5.47 -16.51 16.73
C PRO A 19 5.23 -16.20 15.24
N SER A 20 4.29 -16.88 14.58
CA SER A 20 3.94 -16.58 13.18
C SER A 20 3.20 -15.25 13.03
N VAL A 21 2.41 -14.84 14.03
CA VAL A 21 1.73 -13.53 14.03
C VAL A 21 2.75 -12.42 14.26
N ALA A 22 3.63 -12.56 15.26
CA ALA A 22 4.71 -11.62 15.51
C ALA A 22 5.59 -11.42 14.27
N ALA A 23 6.07 -12.52 13.68
CA ALA A 23 6.90 -12.49 12.48
C ALA A 23 6.20 -11.86 11.27
N TYR A 24 4.89 -12.07 11.13
CA TYR A 24 4.09 -11.47 10.07
C TYR A 24 3.92 -9.97 10.28
N ILE A 25 3.60 -9.54 11.50
CA ILE A 25 3.44 -8.12 11.83
C ILE A 25 4.79 -7.38 11.72
N SER A 26 5.88 -7.94 12.23
CA SER A 26 7.22 -7.35 12.07
C SER A 26 7.62 -7.25 10.61
N ALA A 27 7.36 -8.29 9.81
CA ALA A 27 7.60 -8.24 8.37
C ALA A 27 6.79 -7.12 7.69
N ASN A 28 5.51 -6.96 8.01
CA ASN A 28 4.69 -5.91 7.41
C ASN A 28 5.12 -4.50 7.85
N ILE A 29 5.53 -4.31 9.11
CA ILE A 29 6.07 -3.02 9.58
C ILE A 29 7.30 -2.66 8.77
N LEU A 30 8.29 -3.55 8.72
CA LEU A 30 9.54 -3.32 8.00
C LEU A 30 9.28 -3.09 6.50
N LEU A 31 8.43 -3.92 5.89
CA LEU A 31 8.08 -3.83 4.48
C LEU A 31 7.42 -2.50 4.14
N TYR A 32 6.33 -2.12 4.82
CA TYR A 32 5.59 -0.92 4.44
C TYR A 32 6.33 0.36 4.80
N VAL A 33 7.13 0.38 5.88
CA VAL A 33 8.01 1.53 6.16
C VAL A 33 9.04 1.67 5.05
N GLY A 34 9.69 0.57 4.64
CA GLY A 34 10.66 0.57 3.53
C GLY A 34 10.05 1.02 2.20
N LEU A 35 8.90 0.46 1.82
CA LEU A 35 8.17 0.85 0.60
C LEU A 35 7.73 2.31 0.62
N SER A 36 7.19 2.79 1.76
CA SER A 36 6.72 4.17 1.87
C SER A 36 7.88 5.17 1.84
N LEU A 37 9.03 4.81 2.42
CA LEU A 37 10.26 5.58 2.33
C LEU A 37 10.75 5.63 0.88
N GLN A 38 10.80 4.48 0.19
CA GLN A 38 11.25 4.38 -1.19
C GLN A 38 10.39 5.21 -2.15
N VAL A 39 9.05 5.12 -2.09
CA VAL A 39 8.15 5.92 -2.94
C VAL A 39 8.33 7.42 -2.70
N THR A 40 8.51 7.83 -1.45
CA THR A 40 8.71 9.25 -1.10
C THR A 40 10.04 9.79 -1.68
N THR A 41 11.08 8.96 -1.58
CA THR A 41 12.43 9.24 -2.10
C THR A 41 12.42 9.33 -3.63
N LEU A 42 11.74 8.38 -4.27
CA LEU A 42 11.59 8.29 -5.72
C LEU A 42 10.94 9.53 -6.33
N ALA A 43 9.83 9.96 -5.74
CA ALA A 43 9.15 11.18 -6.16
C ALA A 43 10.04 12.42 -6.03
N LYS A 44 10.80 12.56 -4.94
CA LYS A 44 11.73 13.70 -4.78
C LYS A 44 12.89 13.65 -5.76
N GLN A 45 13.47 12.48 -6.01
CA GLN A 45 14.59 12.32 -6.92
C GLN A 45 14.21 12.65 -8.37
N VAL A 46 13.06 12.17 -8.84
CA VAL A 46 12.58 12.50 -10.20
C VAL A 46 12.40 14.01 -10.36
N TYR A 47 11.81 14.66 -9.35
CA TYR A 47 11.65 16.11 -9.36
C TYR A 47 12.99 16.84 -9.33
N ASP A 48 13.96 16.39 -8.54
CA ASP A 48 15.28 17.03 -8.47
C ASP A 48 16.08 16.95 -9.77
N ILE A 49 15.93 15.87 -10.53
CA ILE A 49 16.59 15.70 -11.82
C ILE A 49 15.90 16.53 -12.91
N THR A 50 14.56 16.54 -12.94
CA THR A 50 13.81 17.09 -14.07
C THR A 50 13.31 18.52 -13.86
N LYS A 51 13.02 18.88 -12.60
CA LYS A 51 12.31 20.10 -12.20
C LYS A 51 11.00 20.30 -12.99
N ARG A 52 10.34 19.20 -13.37
CA ARG A 52 9.10 19.19 -14.16
C ARG A 52 8.01 18.37 -13.48
N GLU A 53 6.88 19.02 -13.22
CA GLU A 53 5.66 18.38 -12.67
C GLU A 53 5.17 17.19 -13.50
N LEU A 54 5.25 17.31 -14.84
CA LEU A 54 4.78 16.29 -15.78
C LEU A 54 5.47 14.94 -15.55
N ASP A 55 6.75 14.95 -15.18
CA ASP A 55 7.55 13.74 -15.01
C ASP A 55 7.15 12.97 -13.73
N LEU A 56 6.56 13.66 -12.74
CA LEU A 56 5.91 13.02 -11.59
C LEU A 56 4.59 12.34 -11.98
N GLY A 57 3.86 12.93 -12.93
CA GLY A 57 2.70 12.30 -13.55
C GLY A 57 3.07 11.02 -14.30
N TRP A 58 4.12 11.07 -15.12
CA TRP A 58 4.66 9.88 -15.80
C TRP A 58 5.18 8.83 -14.84
N LEU A 59 5.85 9.23 -13.75
CA LEU A 59 6.26 8.32 -12.69
C LEU A 59 5.07 7.58 -12.09
N GLY A 60 4.01 8.31 -11.71
CA GLY A 60 2.79 7.71 -11.16
C GLY A 60 2.12 6.75 -12.15
N LEU A 61 2.11 7.09 -13.44
CA LEU A 61 1.63 6.19 -14.49
C LEU A 61 2.51 4.94 -14.63
N ALA A 62 3.83 5.08 -14.57
CA ALA A 62 4.76 3.95 -14.63
C ALA A 62 4.59 2.97 -13.45
N GLU A 63 4.26 3.48 -12.26
CA GLU A 63 3.94 2.64 -11.09
C GLU A 63 2.55 2.00 -11.17
N PHE A 64 1.55 2.74 -11.67
CA PHE A 64 0.15 2.30 -11.67
C PHE A 64 -0.19 1.37 -12.84
N LEU A 65 0.36 1.63 -14.03
CA LEU A 65 0.05 0.90 -15.25
C LEU A 65 0.26 -0.62 -15.11
N PRO A 66 1.38 -1.10 -14.53
CA PRO A 66 1.56 -2.53 -14.30
C PRO A 66 0.52 -3.11 -13.36
N ILE A 67 0.16 -2.39 -12.29
CA ILE A 67 -0.86 -2.83 -11.33
C ILE A 67 -2.22 -2.99 -12.03
N ALA A 68 -2.61 -2.01 -12.84
CA ALA A 68 -3.87 -2.03 -13.58
C ALA A 68 -3.92 -3.16 -14.62
N LEU A 69 -2.83 -3.39 -15.36
CA LEU A 69 -2.75 -4.44 -16.37
C LEU A 69 -2.70 -5.84 -15.74
N LEU A 70 -1.96 -6.00 -14.64
CA LEU A 70 -1.74 -7.29 -14.00
C LEU A 70 -2.86 -7.68 -13.03
N VAL A 71 -3.81 -6.80 -12.69
CA VAL A 71 -4.86 -7.08 -11.70
C VAL A 71 -5.65 -8.36 -12.00
N PHE A 72 -5.92 -8.65 -13.28
CA PHE A 72 -6.63 -9.85 -13.70
C PHE A 72 -5.77 -11.12 -13.57
N VAL A 73 -4.46 -10.97 -13.79
CA VAL A 73 -3.49 -12.08 -13.73
C VAL A 73 -3.17 -12.41 -12.28
N THR A 74 -2.85 -11.40 -11.47
CA THR A 74 -2.36 -11.55 -10.10
C THR A 74 -3.39 -12.22 -9.20
N GLY A 75 -4.68 -11.95 -9.40
CA GLY A 75 -5.76 -12.64 -8.68
C GLY A 75 -5.79 -14.15 -8.95
N THR A 76 -5.78 -14.54 -10.23
CA THR A 76 -5.79 -15.96 -10.61
C THR A 76 -4.53 -16.70 -10.16
N VAL A 77 -3.37 -16.04 -10.22
CA VAL A 77 -2.09 -16.57 -9.77
C VAL A 77 -2.08 -16.73 -8.25
N ALA A 78 -2.56 -15.74 -7.49
CA ALA A 78 -2.66 -15.79 -6.02
C ALA A 78 -3.59 -16.89 -5.50
N ASP A 79 -4.59 -17.27 -6.30
CA ASP A 79 -5.50 -18.36 -5.95
C ASP A 79 -4.97 -19.75 -6.30
N ARG A 80 -4.11 -19.87 -7.31
CA ARG A 80 -3.55 -21.17 -7.78
C ARG A 80 -2.25 -21.55 -7.09
N TYR A 81 -1.36 -20.60 -6.85
CA TYR A 81 -0.04 -20.87 -6.31
C TYR A 81 0.03 -20.60 -4.80
N ASN A 82 1.10 -21.09 -4.17
CA ASN A 82 1.35 -20.83 -2.75
C ASN A 82 1.54 -19.33 -2.52
N ARG A 83 0.57 -18.71 -1.81
CA ARG A 83 0.54 -17.27 -1.51
C ARG A 83 1.80 -16.77 -0.83
N LYS A 84 2.43 -17.60 0.03
CA LYS A 84 3.71 -17.27 0.68
C LYS A 84 4.83 -17.12 -0.34
N ARG A 85 4.94 -18.03 -1.31
CA ARG A 85 5.98 -17.97 -2.35
C ARG A 85 5.77 -16.76 -3.27
N ILE A 86 4.54 -16.51 -3.72
CA ILE A 86 4.23 -15.33 -4.53
C ILE A 86 4.59 -14.05 -3.78
N SER A 87 4.23 -13.97 -2.51
CA SER A 87 4.58 -12.85 -1.63
C SER A 87 6.09 -12.63 -1.56
N GLN A 88 6.87 -13.70 -1.36
CA GLN A 88 8.33 -13.63 -1.30
C GLN A 88 8.95 -13.17 -2.62
N PHE A 89 8.46 -13.68 -3.75
CA PHE A 89 8.92 -13.23 -5.07
C PHE A 89 8.59 -11.75 -5.31
N ALA A 90 7.38 -11.32 -4.94
CA ALA A 90 7.00 -9.91 -5.01
C ALA A 90 7.92 -9.04 -4.15
N MET A 91 8.19 -9.43 -2.89
CA MET A 91 9.11 -8.70 -2.01
C MET A 91 10.54 -8.67 -2.55
N LEU A 92 11.01 -9.72 -3.23
CA LEU A 92 12.31 -9.73 -3.90
C LEU A 92 12.36 -8.75 -5.08
N GLY A 93 11.26 -8.62 -5.84
CA GLY A 93 11.15 -7.61 -6.90
C GLY A 93 11.15 -6.17 -6.35
N GLU A 94 10.49 -5.94 -5.21
CA GLU A 94 10.55 -4.68 -4.48
C GLU A 94 11.99 -4.36 -4.02
N LEU A 95 12.67 -5.34 -3.43
CA LEU A 95 14.07 -5.21 -3.00
C LEU A 95 15.01 -4.94 -4.18
N ALA A 96 14.84 -5.67 -5.29
CA ALA A 96 15.62 -5.46 -6.50
C ALA A 96 15.42 -4.03 -7.04
N SER A 97 14.17 -3.54 -7.05
CA SER A 97 13.86 -2.17 -7.46
C SER A 97 14.55 -1.15 -6.54
N ALA A 98 14.51 -1.37 -5.23
CA ALA A 98 15.17 -0.50 -4.25
C ALA A 98 16.70 -0.46 -4.42
N LEU A 99 17.33 -1.62 -4.66
CA LEU A 99 18.78 -1.73 -4.90
C LEU A 99 19.19 -1.12 -6.24
N LEU A 100 18.40 -1.31 -7.30
CA LEU A 100 18.64 -0.69 -8.61
C LEU A 100 18.54 0.84 -8.52
N LEU A 101 17.58 1.37 -7.75
CA LEU A 101 17.47 2.80 -7.48
C LEU A 101 18.65 3.32 -6.64
N ALA A 102 19.09 2.57 -5.62
CA ALA A 102 20.29 2.92 -4.84
C ALA A 102 21.53 2.98 -5.72
N TRP A 103 21.71 1.99 -6.58
CA TRP A 103 22.80 1.93 -7.55
C TRP A 103 22.72 3.09 -8.55
N TYR A 104 21.56 3.34 -9.14
CA TYR A 104 21.39 4.43 -10.10
C TYR A 104 21.57 5.82 -9.46
N ALA A 105 21.11 6.00 -8.22
CA ALA A 105 21.35 7.22 -7.47
C ALA A 105 22.86 7.46 -7.20
N SER A 106 23.67 6.40 -7.11
CA SER A 106 25.11 6.51 -6.88
C SER A 106 25.91 6.95 -8.12
N THR A 107 25.30 6.88 -9.30
CA THR A 107 25.94 7.30 -10.57
C THR A 107 25.69 8.77 -10.91
N GLU A 108 25.21 9.59 -9.96
CA GLU A 108 24.84 11.00 -10.15
C GLU A 108 23.98 11.23 -11.41
N PRO A 109 22.77 10.64 -11.45
CA PRO A 109 22.01 10.51 -12.68
C PRO A 109 21.50 11.86 -13.20
N THR A 110 21.67 12.08 -14.52
CA THR A 110 21.17 13.25 -15.23
C THR A 110 19.86 13.01 -15.97
N GLY A 111 19.37 11.77 -16.00
CA GLY A 111 18.14 11.38 -16.71
C GLY A 111 17.18 10.60 -15.83
N VAL A 112 15.90 10.60 -16.21
CA VAL A 112 14.83 9.89 -15.46
C VAL A 112 14.33 8.63 -16.15
N PHE A 113 14.73 8.38 -17.39
CA PHE A 113 14.26 7.22 -18.14
C PHE A 113 14.57 5.89 -17.42
N PRO A 114 15.78 5.63 -16.88
CA PRO A 114 16.04 4.42 -16.10
C PRO A 114 15.16 4.30 -14.86
N ILE A 115 14.82 5.44 -14.23
CA ILE A 115 13.93 5.47 -13.07
C ILE A 115 12.53 4.98 -13.46
N PHE A 116 12.00 5.38 -14.61
CA PHE A 116 10.69 4.89 -15.08
C PHE A 116 10.69 3.40 -15.37
N VAL A 117 11.76 2.86 -15.94
CA VAL A 117 11.90 1.40 -16.15
C VAL A 117 11.90 0.66 -14.81
N ILE A 118 12.63 1.17 -13.82
CA ILE A 118 12.65 0.59 -12.47
C ILE A 118 11.29 0.76 -11.77
N ALA A 119 10.58 1.87 -11.99
CA ALA A 119 9.24 2.11 -11.46
C ALA A 119 8.20 1.11 -12.02
N ILE A 120 8.37 0.67 -13.28
CA ILE A 120 7.55 -0.41 -13.86
C ILE A 120 7.80 -1.74 -13.15
N LEU A 121 9.07 -2.06 -12.84
CA LEU A 121 9.41 -3.26 -12.06
C LEU A 121 8.83 -3.18 -10.64
N TYR A 122 8.94 -2.02 -10.00
CA TYR A 122 8.35 -1.72 -8.70
C TYR A 122 6.83 -1.92 -8.72
N GLY A 123 6.12 -1.28 -9.66
CA GLY A 123 4.67 -1.42 -9.84
C GLY A 123 4.25 -2.86 -10.13
N SER A 124 5.02 -3.59 -10.95
CA SER A 124 4.76 -5.00 -11.25
C SER A 124 4.87 -5.87 -10.01
N SER A 125 5.91 -5.68 -9.21
CA SER A 125 6.13 -6.40 -7.94
C SER A 125 4.99 -6.13 -6.96
N ARG A 126 4.59 -4.87 -6.84
CA ARG A 126 3.50 -4.42 -5.98
C ARG A 126 2.15 -5.03 -6.36
N ALA A 127 1.91 -5.25 -7.66
CA ALA A 127 0.69 -5.87 -8.18
C ALA A 127 0.48 -7.30 -7.65
N PHE A 128 1.57 -8.04 -7.38
CA PHE A 128 1.51 -9.38 -6.77
C PHE A 128 1.51 -9.34 -5.24
N LEU A 129 2.14 -8.33 -4.64
CA LEU A 129 2.27 -8.19 -3.18
C LEU A 129 0.90 -8.03 -2.49
N ALA A 130 0.05 -7.13 -2.99
CA ALA A 130 -1.24 -6.81 -2.37
C ALA A 130 -2.21 -8.01 -2.28
N PRO A 131 -2.50 -8.76 -3.38
CA PRO A 131 -3.43 -9.90 -3.32
C PRO A 131 -2.86 -11.12 -2.58
N SER A 132 -1.54 -11.26 -2.49
CA SER A 132 -0.89 -12.38 -1.80
C SER A 132 -0.80 -12.16 -0.28
N MET A 133 -0.61 -10.91 0.18
CA MET A 133 -0.45 -10.57 1.61
C MET A 133 -1.74 -10.59 2.43
N ARG A 134 -2.82 -9.96 1.93
CA ARG A 134 -4.06 -9.79 2.70
C ARG A 134 -4.68 -11.10 3.20
N PRO A 135 -4.72 -12.18 2.41
CA PRO A 135 -5.30 -13.44 2.84
C PRO A 135 -4.46 -14.17 3.89
N ILE A 136 -3.15 -13.94 3.90
CA ILE A 136 -2.23 -14.53 4.89
C ILE A 136 -2.53 -13.99 6.29
N ALA A 137 -2.84 -12.70 6.42
CA ALA A 137 -3.27 -12.11 7.68
C ALA A 137 -4.49 -12.83 8.27
N ALA A 138 -5.49 -13.11 7.42
CA ALA A 138 -6.70 -13.82 7.84
C ALA A 138 -6.42 -15.30 8.17
N ALA A 139 -5.52 -15.96 7.44
CA ALA A 139 -5.18 -17.37 7.65
C ALA A 139 -4.37 -17.63 8.93
N ILE A 140 -3.58 -16.66 9.39
CA ILE A 140 -2.74 -16.78 10.60
C ILE A 140 -3.47 -16.20 11.83
N ALA A 141 -4.59 -15.51 11.64
CA ALA A 141 -5.35 -14.93 12.72
C ALA A 141 -5.80 -16.01 13.73
N PRO A 142 -5.54 -15.83 15.05
CA PRO A 142 -6.06 -16.73 16.06
C PRO A 142 -7.59 -16.82 16.00
N GLU A 143 -8.15 -17.98 16.34
CA GLU A 143 -9.60 -18.20 16.29
C GLU A 143 -10.39 -17.11 17.01
N GLY A 144 -11.38 -16.53 16.34
CA GLY A 144 -12.22 -15.47 16.90
C GLY A 144 -11.52 -14.12 17.07
N ARG A 145 -10.29 -13.94 16.56
CA ARG A 145 -9.50 -12.70 16.72
C ARG A 145 -9.17 -11.97 15.40
N LEU A 146 -9.91 -12.29 14.33
CA LEU A 146 -9.74 -11.64 13.02
C LEU A 146 -9.93 -10.10 13.06
N PRO A 147 -10.93 -9.54 13.78
CA PRO A 147 -11.08 -8.08 13.88
C PRO A 147 -9.84 -7.39 14.49
N GLN A 148 -9.22 -8.00 15.50
CA GLN A 148 -8.00 -7.50 16.13
C GLN A 148 -6.80 -7.57 15.17
N MET A 149 -6.72 -8.62 14.35
CA MET A 149 -5.69 -8.73 13.30
C MET A 149 -5.85 -7.65 12.23
N ILE A 150 -7.09 -7.37 11.80
CA ILE A 150 -7.39 -6.30 10.85
C ILE A 150 -7.02 -4.93 11.44
N ALA A 151 -7.32 -4.70 12.72
CA ALA A 151 -6.94 -3.48 13.42
C ALA A 151 -5.40 -3.31 13.48
N LEU A 152 -4.67 -4.38 13.85
CA LEU A 152 -3.20 -4.38 13.85
C LEU A 152 -2.64 -4.03 12.47
N TYR A 153 -3.14 -4.68 11.42
CA TYR A 153 -2.71 -4.41 10.05
C TYR A 153 -2.96 -2.95 9.63
N SER A 154 -4.12 -2.40 10.00
CA SER A 154 -4.47 -1.00 9.75
C SER A 154 -3.52 -0.03 10.47
N THR A 155 -3.15 -0.34 11.72
CA THR A 155 -2.15 0.43 12.48
C THR A 155 -0.79 0.37 11.80
N VAL A 156 -0.35 -0.82 11.34
CA VAL A 156 0.93 -0.97 10.63
C VAL A 156 0.95 -0.09 9.38
N TRP A 157 -0.10 -0.13 8.55
CA TRP A 157 -0.18 0.66 7.33
C TRP A 157 -0.15 2.17 7.62
N THR A 158 -0.90 2.60 8.63
CA THR A 158 -0.97 4.01 9.02
C THR A 158 0.36 4.51 9.56
N SER A 159 0.99 3.75 10.45
CA SER A 159 2.32 4.08 11.00
C SER A 159 3.39 4.12 9.92
N ALA A 160 3.35 3.18 8.96
CA ALA A 160 4.27 3.18 7.83
C ALA A 160 4.14 4.44 6.96
N GLY A 161 2.91 4.89 6.72
CA GLY A 161 2.63 6.14 6.00
C GLY A 161 3.05 7.42 6.73
N ILE A 162 3.42 7.34 8.01
CA ILE A 162 3.98 8.45 8.80
C ILE A 162 5.51 8.33 8.86
N ILE A 163 6.00 7.17 9.32
CA ILE A 163 7.43 6.94 9.60
C ILE A 163 8.24 6.93 8.31
N GLY A 164 7.75 6.25 7.26
CA GLY A 164 8.47 6.10 6.00
C GLY A 164 8.78 7.45 5.33
N PRO A 165 7.78 8.30 5.06
CA PRO A 165 8.02 9.60 4.43
C PRO A 165 8.82 10.56 5.30
N ALA A 166 8.56 10.58 6.61
CA ALA A 166 9.34 11.40 7.54
C ALA A 166 10.83 10.99 7.51
N ALA A 167 11.12 9.69 7.61
CA ALA A 167 12.49 9.17 7.52
C ALA A 167 13.12 9.45 6.15
N SER A 168 12.36 9.33 5.06
CA SER A 168 12.82 9.65 3.70
C SER A 168 13.33 11.09 3.62
N GLY A 169 12.61 12.08 4.15
CA GLY A 169 13.06 13.48 4.11
C GLY A 169 14.41 13.72 4.78
N PHE A 170 14.66 13.09 5.94
CA PHE A 170 15.95 13.19 6.63
C PHE A 170 17.07 12.45 5.88
N LEU A 171 16.81 11.22 5.44
CA LEU A 171 17.82 10.40 4.76
C LEU A 171 18.19 10.98 3.40
N TYR A 172 17.21 11.46 2.65
CA TYR A 172 17.41 12.08 1.34
C TYR A 172 18.19 13.39 1.43
N SER A 173 18.05 14.14 2.54
CA SER A 173 18.87 15.32 2.81
C SER A 173 20.36 15.00 2.95
N ALA A 174 20.69 13.80 3.45
CA ALA A 174 22.07 13.34 3.54
C ALA A 174 22.57 12.78 2.21
N SER A 175 21.80 11.86 1.59
CA SER A 175 22.07 11.34 0.26
C SER A 175 20.87 10.55 -0.27
N PRO A 176 20.49 10.70 -1.55
CA PRO A 176 19.50 9.83 -2.19
C PRO A 176 19.85 8.34 -2.09
N VAL A 177 21.15 8.00 -2.19
CA VAL A 177 21.64 6.62 -2.09
C VAL A 177 21.34 6.05 -0.71
N LEU A 178 21.60 6.83 0.35
CA LEU A 178 21.36 6.41 1.73
C LEU A 178 19.88 6.08 1.97
N ALA A 179 18.97 6.91 1.45
CA ALA A 179 17.53 6.66 1.56
C ALA A 179 17.15 5.32 0.93
N TYR A 180 17.60 5.04 -0.30
CA TYR A 180 17.32 3.74 -0.95
C TYR A 180 17.99 2.55 -0.26
N LEU A 181 19.21 2.71 0.26
CA LEU A 181 19.90 1.63 1.00
C LEU A 181 19.18 1.29 2.31
N VAL A 182 18.70 2.29 3.05
CA VAL A 182 17.90 2.05 4.27
C VAL A 182 16.57 1.40 3.90
N GLY A 183 15.89 1.86 2.84
CA GLY A 183 14.69 1.21 2.32
C GLY A 183 14.93 -0.25 1.94
N SER A 184 16.02 -0.52 1.22
CA SER A 184 16.44 -1.87 0.82
C SER A 184 16.74 -2.75 2.03
N ALA A 185 17.44 -2.24 3.05
CA ALA A 185 17.72 -2.97 4.28
C ALA A 185 16.43 -3.34 5.02
N LEU A 186 15.48 -2.40 5.13
CA LEU A 186 14.18 -2.66 5.75
C LEU A 186 13.39 -3.74 4.99
N ILE A 187 13.34 -3.67 3.65
CA ILE A 187 12.68 -4.68 2.82
C ILE A 187 13.40 -6.03 2.95
N GLY A 188 14.73 -6.07 2.97
CA GLY A 188 15.52 -7.27 3.20
C GLY A 188 15.22 -7.93 4.55
N CYS A 189 15.19 -7.14 5.63
CA CYS A 189 14.77 -7.59 6.96
C CYS A 189 13.31 -8.07 6.98
N ALA A 190 12.43 -7.45 6.19
CA ALA A 190 11.05 -7.90 6.05
C ALA A 190 10.99 -9.29 5.39
N ILE A 191 11.80 -9.55 4.35
CA ILE A 191 11.88 -10.85 3.68
C ILE A 191 12.35 -11.93 4.65
N THR A 192 13.40 -11.66 5.43
CA THR A 192 13.91 -12.62 6.42
C THR A 192 12.88 -12.88 7.52
N SER A 193 12.24 -11.85 8.06
CA SER A 193 11.14 -12.00 9.03
C SER A 193 9.98 -12.80 8.44
N PHE A 194 9.55 -12.48 7.23
CA PHE A 194 8.44 -13.15 6.55
C PHE A 194 8.74 -14.62 6.24
N SER A 195 10.01 -14.97 6.00
CA SER A 195 10.42 -16.35 5.75
C SER A 195 10.10 -17.29 6.93
N THR A 196 10.12 -16.77 8.16
CA THR A 196 9.82 -17.53 9.39
C THR A 196 8.32 -17.76 9.61
N VAL A 197 7.46 -17.04 8.88
CA VAL A 197 6.00 -17.13 8.99
C VAL A 197 5.52 -18.49 8.50
N ARG A 198 4.84 -19.25 9.36
CA ARG A 198 4.21 -20.52 8.97
C ARG A 198 2.80 -20.23 8.47
N VAL A 199 2.62 -20.33 7.17
CA VAL A 199 1.31 -20.18 6.51
C VAL A 199 0.75 -21.59 6.31
N PRO A 200 -0.48 -21.89 6.78
CA PRO A 200 -1.15 -23.13 6.43
C PRO A 200 -1.22 -23.28 4.89
N PRO A 201 -0.96 -24.47 4.33
CA PRO A 201 -1.08 -24.67 2.89
C PRO A 201 -2.50 -24.28 2.43
N THR A 202 -2.57 -23.51 1.34
CA THR A 202 -3.84 -23.20 0.67
C THR A 202 -4.52 -24.51 0.31
N LYS A 203 -5.77 -24.74 0.74
CA LYS A 203 -6.54 -25.98 0.52
C LYS A 203 -6.38 -26.54 -0.91
N ARG A 204 -6.40 -25.66 -1.91
CA ARG A 204 -6.25 -26.01 -3.33
C ARG A 204 -4.88 -26.59 -3.73
N ALA A 205 -3.78 -26.12 -3.12
CA ALA A 205 -2.45 -26.66 -3.37
C ALA A 205 -2.22 -28.01 -2.66
N ALA A 206 -3.02 -28.32 -1.63
CA ALA A 206 -3.06 -29.64 -1.02
C ALA A 206 -3.91 -30.61 -1.86
N ASP A 207 -5.04 -30.14 -2.40
CA ASP A 207 -5.93 -30.93 -3.26
C ASP A 207 -5.27 -31.32 -4.60
N ASP A 208 -4.48 -30.44 -5.21
CA ASP A 208 -3.73 -30.74 -6.44
C ASP A 208 -2.57 -31.74 -6.20
N ALA A 209 -2.09 -31.85 -4.96
CA ALA A 209 -0.99 -32.75 -4.59
C ALA A 209 -1.47 -34.14 -4.13
N SER A 210 -2.70 -34.28 -3.66
CA SER A 210 -3.25 -35.54 -3.15
C SER A 210 -3.96 -36.41 -4.21
N GLY A 211 -4.21 -35.90 -5.42
CA GLY A 211 -4.72 -36.71 -6.53
C GLY A 211 -6.08 -37.39 -6.27
N GLU A 212 -6.82 -36.97 -5.24
CA GLU A 212 -8.10 -37.60 -4.90
C GLU A 212 -9.24 -37.03 -5.76
N LEU A 213 -9.80 -37.93 -6.56
CA LEU A 213 -11.01 -37.72 -7.35
C LEU A 213 -12.27 -37.63 -6.45
N ARG A 214 -13.07 -36.59 -6.72
CA ARG A 214 -14.56 -36.50 -6.68
C ARG A 214 -15.26 -35.96 -5.44
N GLY A 215 -16.30 -35.14 -5.72
CA GLY A 215 -17.59 -35.23 -5.02
C GLY A 215 -18.22 -33.92 -4.54
N VAL A 216 -19.15 -33.37 -5.34
CA VAL A 216 -20.33 -32.59 -4.93
C VAL A 216 -20.12 -31.33 -4.06
N GLY A 217 -20.18 -30.14 -4.69
CA GLY A 217 -20.41 -28.86 -4.01
C GLY A 217 -19.79 -27.65 -4.71
N SER A 218 -20.50 -27.06 -5.68
CA SER A 218 -20.22 -25.76 -6.34
C SER A 218 -18.79 -25.51 -6.83
N ASN A 219 -18.45 -26.10 -7.99
CA ASN A 219 -17.29 -25.74 -8.78
C ASN A 219 -17.55 -24.46 -9.61
N GLU A 220 -17.73 -23.32 -8.96
CA GLU A 220 -17.55 -22.04 -9.65
C GLU A 220 -16.05 -21.74 -9.70
N ARG A 221 -15.44 -22.23 -10.77
CA ARG A 221 -14.09 -21.87 -11.20
C ARG A 221 -13.98 -20.34 -11.18
N PRO A 222 -13.06 -19.70 -10.43
CA PRO A 222 -12.80 -18.29 -10.62
C PRO A 222 -12.14 -18.14 -11.98
N THR A 223 -12.98 -17.96 -13.00
CA THR A 223 -12.61 -17.83 -14.40
C THR A 223 -12.71 -16.35 -14.74
N LEU A 224 -12.09 -15.89 -15.83
CA LEU A 224 -12.32 -14.54 -16.35
C LEU A 224 -13.82 -14.21 -16.45
N ARG A 225 -14.66 -15.23 -16.71
CA ARG A 225 -16.12 -15.14 -16.69
C ARG A 225 -16.70 -14.76 -15.33
N SER A 226 -16.20 -15.34 -14.24
CA SER A 226 -16.60 -15.00 -12.86
C SER A 226 -16.11 -13.61 -12.44
N ALA A 227 -14.93 -13.18 -12.93
CA ALA A 227 -14.45 -11.80 -12.73
C ALA A 227 -15.36 -10.78 -13.46
N ILE A 228 -15.79 -11.10 -14.68
CA ILE A 228 -16.74 -10.29 -15.45
C ILE A 228 -18.15 -10.32 -14.83
N GLU A 229 -18.59 -11.46 -14.29
CA GLU A 229 -19.85 -11.57 -13.53
C GLU A 229 -19.81 -10.74 -12.24
N GLY A 230 -18.68 -10.73 -11.54
CA GLY A 230 -18.44 -9.84 -10.40
C GLY A 230 -18.56 -8.36 -10.78
N LEU A 231 -18.06 -7.97 -11.97
CA LEU A 231 -18.19 -6.60 -12.47
C LEU A 231 -19.66 -6.24 -12.78
N SER A 232 -20.41 -7.17 -13.37
CA SER A 232 -21.86 -7.01 -13.57
C SER A 232 -22.62 -6.90 -12.24
N TYR A 233 -22.24 -7.66 -11.22
CA TYR A 233 -22.83 -7.59 -9.88
C TYR A 233 -22.57 -6.25 -9.19
N ILE A 234 -21.34 -5.73 -9.28
CA ILE A 234 -20.98 -4.40 -8.75
C ILE A 234 -21.86 -3.33 -9.39
N ARG A 235 -22.01 -3.36 -10.72
CA ARG A 235 -22.84 -2.39 -11.46
C ARG A 235 -24.32 -2.48 -11.07
N ARG A 236 -24.82 -3.66 -10.70
CA ARG A 236 -26.22 -3.86 -10.27
C ARG A 236 -26.48 -3.46 -8.82
N THR A 237 -25.44 -3.28 -8.01
CA THR A 237 -25.57 -2.94 -6.59
C THR A 237 -25.20 -1.47 -6.36
N PRO A 238 -26.17 -0.54 -6.32
CA PRO A 238 -25.89 0.91 -6.37
C PRO A 238 -25.03 1.41 -5.21
N ILE A 239 -25.13 0.81 -4.03
CA ILE A 239 -24.28 1.16 -2.87
C ILE A 239 -22.81 0.79 -3.11
N LEU A 240 -22.53 -0.39 -3.67
CA LEU A 240 -21.16 -0.84 -3.97
C LEU A 240 -20.57 -0.01 -5.10
N PHE A 241 -21.33 0.22 -6.16
CA PHE A 241 -20.92 1.07 -7.27
C PHE A 241 -20.60 2.49 -6.79
N ALA A 242 -21.48 3.09 -6.00
CA ALA A 242 -21.26 4.43 -5.44
C ALA A 242 -20.01 4.49 -4.56
N ALA A 243 -19.79 3.48 -3.71
CA ALA A 243 -18.61 3.42 -2.85
C ALA A 243 -17.30 3.31 -3.66
N ILE A 244 -17.25 2.45 -4.68
CA ILE A 244 -16.06 2.26 -5.54
C ILE A 244 -15.82 3.48 -6.43
N ALA A 245 -16.88 4.04 -7.02
CA ALA A 245 -16.77 5.25 -7.84
C ALA A 245 -16.26 6.44 -7.01
N LEU A 246 -16.74 6.57 -5.77
CA LEU A 246 -16.32 7.60 -4.85
C LEU A 246 -14.86 7.43 -4.40
N ASP A 247 -14.41 6.19 -4.17
CA ASP A 247 -13.02 5.87 -3.89
C ASP A 247 -12.11 6.22 -5.08
N LEU A 248 -12.46 5.78 -6.29
CA LEU A 248 -11.72 6.12 -7.52
C LEU A 248 -11.68 7.63 -7.77
N PHE A 249 -12.80 8.33 -7.54
CA PHE A 249 -12.86 9.78 -7.64
C PHE A 249 -11.92 10.43 -6.61
N ALA A 250 -11.99 10.04 -5.34
CA ALA A 250 -11.11 10.56 -4.30
C ALA A 250 -9.62 10.32 -4.64
N VAL A 251 -9.26 9.14 -5.16
CA VAL A 251 -7.88 8.85 -5.58
C VAL A 251 -7.47 9.69 -6.79
N LEU A 252 -8.37 9.89 -7.76
CA LEU A 252 -8.10 10.72 -8.95
C LEU A 252 -7.80 12.18 -8.56
N PHE A 253 -8.59 12.76 -7.64
CA PHE A 253 -8.33 14.09 -7.10
C PHE A 253 -7.19 14.13 -6.07
N GLY A 254 -6.76 12.96 -5.59
CA GLY A 254 -5.57 12.80 -4.75
C GLY A 254 -4.25 13.06 -5.48
N GLY A 255 -4.26 13.31 -6.80
CA GLY A 255 -3.08 13.64 -7.61
C GLY A 255 -2.23 14.81 -7.07
N ALA A 256 -2.81 15.69 -6.26
CA ALA A 256 -2.07 16.73 -5.52
C ALA A 256 -0.92 16.15 -4.66
N VAL A 257 -1.08 14.91 -4.19
CA VAL A 257 -0.06 14.19 -3.44
C VAL A 257 1.18 13.90 -4.31
N ALA A 258 1.01 13.66 -5.62
CA ALA A 258 2.12 13.45 -6.54
C ALA A 258 2.93 14.75 -6.80
N LEU A 259 2.28 15.91 -6.72
CA LEU A 259 2.89 17.23 -6.89
C LEU A 259 3.48 17.81 -5.60
N LEU A 260 3.42 17.09 -4.48
CA LEU A 260 3.98 17.55 -3.20
C LEU A 260 5.46 17.98 -3.26
N PRO A 261 6.35 17.33 -4.05
CA PRO A 261 7.72 17.82 -4.19
C PRO A 261 7.77 19.24 -4.78
N VAL A 262 6.95 19.51 -5.80
CA VAL A 262 6.85 20.81 -6.47
C VAL A 262 6.34 21.86 -5.49
N ILE A 263 5.24 21.56 -4.79
CA ILE A 263 4.65 22.46 -3.79
C ILE A 263 5.64 22.77 -2.66
N ALA A 264 6.36 21.76 -2.18
CA ALA A 264 7.34 21.95 -1.11
C ALA A 264 8.47 22.90 -1.53
N GLU A 265 9.01 22.72 -2.74
CA GLU A 265 10.19 23.46 -3.20
C GLU A 265 9.84 24.84 -3.77
N GLU A 266 8.81 24.95 -4.61
CA GLU A 266 8.46 26.20 -5.30
C GLU A 266 7.51 27.09 -4.50
N ARG A 267 6.57 26.53 -3.72
CA ARG A 267 5.57 27.34 -2.99
C ARG A 267 5.96 27.63 -1.57
N LEU A 268 6.39 26.60 -0.87
CA LEU A 268 6.72 26.70 0.54
C LEU A 268 8.20 27.07 0.74
N GLY A 269 9.05 26.89 -0.29
CA GLY A 269 10.48 27.12 -0.18
C GLY A 269 11.14 26.24 0.89
N VAL A 270 10.55 25.07 1.17
CA VAL A 270 10.98 24.20 2.27
C VAL A 270 11.82 23.03 1.75
N GLY A 271 12.89 22.69 2.48
CA GLY A 271 13.81 21.63 2.09
C GLY A 271 13.24 20.21 2.22
N ASN A 272 14.07 19.22 1.89
CA ASN A 272 13.71 17.80 1.83
C ASN A 272 13.09 17.23 3.12
N ILE A 273 13.53 17.71 4.29
CA ILE A 273 12.97 17.30 5.60
C ILE A 273 11.49 17.70 5.71
N ALA A 274 11.17 18.94 5.36
CA ALA A 274 9.80 19.45 5.42
C ALA A 274 8.91 18.76 4.38
N TYR A 275 9.43 18.44 3.19
CA TYR A 275 8.74 17.59 2.22
C TYR A 275 8.38 16.22 2.82
N GLY A 276 9.31 15.58 3.54
CA GLY A 276 9.05 14.32 4.24
C GLY A 276 7.91 14.42 5.26
N TRP A 277 7.88 15.49 6.05
CA TRP A 277 6.79 15.78 6.99
C TRP A 277 5.46 16.10 6.30
N LEU A 278 5.50 16.86 5.21
CA LEU A 278 4.33 17.18 4.40
C LEU A 278 3.70 15.91 3.84
N ARG A 279 4.54 14.96 3.40
CA ARG A 279 4.08 13.64 2.96
C ARG A 279 3.55 12.79 4.12
N ALA A 280 4.19 12.84 5.29
CA ALA A 280 3.74 12.15 6.50
C ALA A 280 2.41 12.71 7.07
N ALA A 281 2.09 13.97 6.78
CA ALA A 281 0.87 14.63 7.27
C ALA A 281 -0.42 13.88 6.86
N ALA A 282 -0.44 13.28 5.66
CA ALA A 282 -1.57 12.44 5.23
C ALA A 282 -1.75 11.22 6.14
N GLY A 283 -0.65 10.57 6.52
CA GLY A 283 -0.66 9.46 7.48
C GLY A 283 -1.09 9.90 8.89
N ILE A 284 -0.63 11.08 9.34
CA ILE A 284 -1.02 11.66 10.63
C ILE A 284 -2.52 11.96 10.67
N GLY A 285 -3.06 12.55 9.60
CA GLY A 285 -4.49 12.80 9.47
C GLY A 285 -5.32 11.50 9.51
N ALA A 286 -4.91 10.49 8.73
CA ALA A 286 -5.54 9.18 8.73
C ALA A 286 -5.51 8.51 10.10
N GLY A 287 -4.36 8.54 10.79
CA GLY A 287 -4.21 8.00 12.14
C GLY A 287 -5.04 8.74 13.19
N SER A 288 -5.13 10.07 13.08
CA SER A 288 -5.95 10.89 13.97
C SER A 288 -7.44 10.55 13.83
N VAL A 289 -7.94 10.42 12.60
CA VAL A 289 -9.33 10.03 12.33
C VAL A 289 -9.58 8.58 12.75
N ALA A 290 -8.63 7.66 12.48
CA ALA A 290 -8.75 6.27 12.92
C ALA A 290 -8.84 6.15 14.45
N LEU A 291 -8.02 6.91 15.18
CA LEU A 291 -8.07 6.98 16.64
C LEU A 291 -9.41 7.57 17.12
N LEU A 292 -9.88 8.65 16.49
CA LEU A 292 -11.18 9.24 16.78
C LEU A 292 -12.32 8.25 16.57
N LEU A 293 -12.30 7.46 15.49
CA LEU A 293 -13.30 6.43 15.21
C LEU A 293 -13.20 5.22 16.14
N ALA A 294 -12.00 4.90 16.63
CA ALA A 294 -11.83 3.87 17.65
C ALA A 294 -12.48 4.27 18.99
N ILE A 295 -12.41 5.57 19.34
CA ILE A 295 -13.04 6.13 20.56
C ILE A 295 -14.55 6.37 20.33
N ARG A 296 -14.93 6.86 19.15
CA ARG A 296 -16.31 7.21 18.78
C ARG A 296 -16.71 6.53 17.46
N PRO A 297 -17.13 5.25 17.50
CA PRO A 297 -17.48 4.52 16.30
C PRO A 297 -18.72 5.11 15.62
N LEU A 298 -18.62 5.33 14.30
CA LEU A 298 -19.72 5.80 13.47
C LEU A 298 -20.78 4.69 13.35
N ARG A 299 -21.94 4.88 14.00
CA ARG A 299 -23.07 3.92 13.96
C ARG A 299 -24.29 4.39 13.17
N ARG A 300 -24.38 5.69 12.83
CA ARG A 300 -25.52 6.28 12.10
C ARG A 300 -25.01 7.23 11.01
N HIS A 301 -25.76 7.34 9.91
CA HIS A 301 -25.49 8.28 8.81
C HIS A 301 -24.11 8.13 8.14
N VAL A 302 -23.58 6.90 8.05
CA VAL A 302 -22.26 6.62 7.46
C VAL A 302 -22.13 7.25 6.06
N GLY A 303 -23.15 7.12 5.22
CA GLY A 303 -23.15 7.71 3.87
C GLY A 303 -23.01 9.25 3.86
N LYS A 304 -23.66 9.97 4.77
CA LYS A 304 -23.54 11.44 4.86
C LYS A 304 -22.13 11.85 5.29
N TRP A 305 -21.59 11.19 6.32
CA TRP A 305 -20.22 11.46 6.79
C TRP A 305 -19.17 11.15 5.72
N LEU A 306 -19.40 10.10 4.92
CA LEU A 306 -18.51 9.72 3.84
C LEU A 306 -18.52 10.78 2.71
N LEU A 307 -19.70 11.29 2.34
CA LEU A 307 -19.83 12.42 1.41
C LEU A 307 -19.18 13.71 1.93
N VAL A 308 -19.36 14.04 3.21
CA VAL A 308 -18.71 15.21 3.84
C VAL A 308 -17.19 15.06 3.81
N ALA A 309 -16.66 13.88 4.16
CA ALA A 309 -15.23 13.63 4.13
C ALA A 309 -14.63 13.82 2.74
N VAL A 310 -15.31 13.30 1.70
CA VAL A 310 -14.87 13.49 0.31
C VAL A 310 -15.01 14.95 -0.14
N GLY A 311 -16.08 15.64 0.27
CA GLY A 311 -16.26 17.07 -0.02
C GLY A 311 -15.15 17.93 0.59
N VAL A 312 -14.78 17.69 1.85
CA VAL A 312 -13.68 18.38 2.53
C VAL A 312 -12.34 18.06 1.86
N PHE A 313 -12.10 16.79 1.50
CA PHE A 313 -10.89 16.38 0.79
C PHE A 313 -10.79 17.02 -0.61
N GLY A 314 -11.89 17.04 -1.36
CA GLY A 314 -11.98 17.68 -2.67
C GLY A 314 -11.79 19.19 -2.61
N ALA A 315 -12.37 19.87 -1.61
CA ALA A 315 -12.18 21.30 -1.40
C ALA A 315 -10.72 21.62 -1.04
N GLY A 316 -10.10 20.83 -0.16
CA GLY A 316 -8.69 20.96 0.20
C GLY A 316 -7.77 20.81 -1.01
N THR A 317 -7.93 19.74 -1.78
CA THR A 317 -7.12 19.49 -2.99
C THR A 317 -7.34 20.55 -4.07
N SER A 318 -8.57 21.02 -4.26
CA SER A 318 -8.88 22.09 -5.22
C SER A 318 -8.25 23.43 -4.82
N SER A 319 -8.17 23.73 -3.52
CA SER A 319 -7.52 24.95 -3.01
C SER A 319 -6.01 24.95 -3.29
N VAL A 320 -5.37 23.78 -3.16
CA VAL A 320 -3.95 23.59 -3.49
C VAL A 320 -3.74 23.77 -5.00
N GLY A 321 -4.57 23.14 -5.84
CA GLY A 321 -4.46 23.28 -7.30
C GLY A 321 -4.81 24.68 -7.83
N SER A 322 -5.71 25.42 -7.18
CA SER A 322 -6.03 26.80 -7.57
C SER A 322 -4.85 27.75 -7.30
N GLY A 323 -4.06 27.47 -6.26
CA GLY A 323 -2.79 28.17 -6.03
C GLY A 323 -1.83 28.01 -7.20
N GLU A 324 -1.81 26.83 -7.83
CA GLU A 324 -1.02 26.47 -9.02
C GLU A 324 -1.27 27.43 -10.20
N CYS A 325 -2.53 27.62 -10.55
CA CYS A 325 -2.93 28.53 -11.63
C CYS A 325 -2.59 30.01 -11.39
N ILE A 326 -2.66 30.49 -10.15
CA ILE A 326 -2.44 31.91 -9.83
C ILE A 326 -0.95 32.30 -9.93
N HIS A 327 -0.02 31.42 -9.57
CA HIS A 327 1.42 31.75 -9.68
C HIS A 327 1.90 31.72 -11.12
N ARG A 328 1.38 30.79 -11.92
CA ARG A 328 1.68 30.67 -13.35
C ARG A 328 1.15 31.83 -14.19
N SER A 329 0.22 32.63 -13.66
CA SER A 329 -0.25 33.87 -14.30
C SER A 329 0.58 35.11 -13.95
N HIS A 330 1.55 34.98 -13.03
CA HIS A 330 2.44 36.07 -12.60
C HIS A 330 3.90 35.89 -13.03
N GLU A 331 4.21 34.81 -13.75
CA GLU A 331 5.47 34.59 -14.49
C GLU A 331 5.21 34.74 -15.99
#